data_AF-A0A3M9Y768-F1
#
_entry.id   AF-A0A3M9Y768-F1
#
_cell.length_a   1.000
_cell.length_b   1.000
_cell.length_c   1.000
_cell.angle_alpha   90.00
_cell.angle_beta   90.00
_cell.angle_gamma   90.00
#
_symmetry.space_group_name_H-M   'P 1'
#
loop_
_entity.id
_entity.type
_entity.pdbx_description
1 polymer ?
#
loop_
_entity_poly.entity_id
_entity_poly.type
_entity_poly.pdbx_seq_one_letter_code
_entity_poly.pdbx_strand_id
1 'polypeptide(L)'
;MPRNACTSCRLSKHETVGLDIGRGRPEEILREAQFAQSLLLLYFSNFGDVHFLFDEEVFLRRYALSEVSEMVLFAMMALSIRFSVAPFREALSPAHRGEILFEHARSLVQEEWDRPSIAVAQAYVLLATYKLVYGGARQAFLYLGFAANMVKVLRLLDTSAEIDPVRLECSRRLASTVALMDRLCLSFWAPKWMVG
;
A
#
# COMPACT_ATOMS: atom_id res chain seq x y z
N MET A 1 0.64 -62.50 25.80
CA MET A 1 -0.71 -61.89 25.63
C MET A 1 -1.18 -61.37 26.98
N PRO A 2 -1.90 -60.23 27.11
CA PRO A 2 -2.23 -59.20 26.10
C PRO A 2 -1.96 -57.73 26.52
N ARG A 3 -1.91 -56.86 25.48
CA ARG A 3 -2.42 -55.47 25.32
C ARG A 3 -1.81 -54.32 26.15
N ASN A 4 -1.04 -53.41 25.53
CA ASN A 4 -1.45 -52.24 24.72
C ASN A 4 -1.93 -51.05 25.55
N ALA A 5 -1.16 -49.95 25.56
CA ALA A 5 -1.62 -48.66 25.00
C ALA A 5 -0.49 -47.62 25.03
N CYS A 6 0.06 -47.38 23.84
CA CYS A 6 0.88 -46.23 23.51
C CYS A 6 0.01 -44.96 23.61
N THR A 7 0.33 -44.05 24.52
CA THR A 7 -0.27 -42.70 24.52
C THR A 7 0.74 -41.74 23.90
N SER A 8 0.79 -41.78 22.56
CA SER A 8 1.43 -40.75 21.75
C SER A 8 0.81 -39.39 22.08
N CYS A 9 1.61 -38.48 22.63
CA CYS A 9 1.33 -37.05 22.60
C CYS A 9 1.25 -36.62 21.14
N ARG A 10 0.04 -36.53 20.59
CA ARG A 10 -0.21 -35.83 19.34
C ARG A 10 0.04 -34.35 19.59
N LEU A 11 1.28 -33.93 19.36
CA LEU A 11 1.57 -32.58 18.90
C LEU A 11 0.72 -32.37 17.64
N SER A 12 -0.35 -31.60 17.80
CA SER A 12 -1.09 -31.02 16.68
C SER A 12 -0.06 -30.26 15.85
N LYS A 13 0.39 -30.87 14.75
CA LYS A 13 0.99 -30.11 13.66
C LYS A 13 -0.14 -29.23 13.17
N HIS A 14 -0.18 -27.99 13.64
CA HIS A 14 -0.79 -26.93 12.87
C HIS A 14 -0.01 -26.91 11.57
N GLU A 15 -0.56 -27.56 10.56
CA GLU A 15 -0.12 -27.42 9.19
C GLU A 15 -0.28 -25.93 8.90
N THR A 16 0.82 -25.19 8.97
CA THR A 16 0.84 -23.79 8.54
C THR A 16 0.67 -23.84 7.04
N VAL A 17 -0.59 -23.92 6.61
CA VAL A 17 -0.98 -23.74 5.22
C VAL A 17 -0.44 -22.37 4.85
N GLY A 18 0.70 -22.35 4.16
CA GLY A 18 1.34 -21.10 3.80
C GLY A 18 0.33 -20.22 3.06
N LEU A 19 0.36 -18.92 3.31
CA LEU A 19 -0.51 -18.00 2.61
C LEU A 19 -0.26 -18.14 1.11
N ASP A 20 -1.33 -18.31 0.33
CA ASP A 20 -1.27 -18.53 -1.12
C ASP A 20 -1.08 -17.21 -1.89
N ILE A 21 -0.09 -16.44 -1.45
CA ILE A 21 0.28 -15.18 -2.08
C ILE A 21 1.16 -15.54 -3.27
N GLY A 22 0.57 -15.48 -4.45
CA GLY A 22 1.18 -15.97 -5.70
C GLY A 22 0.15 -16.58 -6.64
N ARG A 23 -0.83 -17.32 -6.10
CA ARG A 23 -1.85 -18.03 -6.88
C ARG A 23 -3.28 -17.77 -6.45
N GLY A 24 -3.50 -17.30 -5.21
CA GLY A 24 -4.80 -16.89 -4.70
C GLY A 24 -5.26 -15.56 -5.27
N ARG A 25 -6.54 -15.22 -5.07
CA ARG A 25 -7.05 -13.91 -5.46
C ARG A 25 -6.64 -12.85 -4.44
N PRO A 26 -6.29 -11.61 -4.85
CA PRO A 26 -5.88 -10.56 -3.93
C PRO A 26 -6.88 -10.32 -2.79
N GLU A 27 -8.18 -10.44 -3.06
CA GLU A 27 -9.25 -10.16 -2.09
C GLU A 27 -9.27 -11.16 -0.93
N GLU A 28 -8.62 -12.32 -1.07
CA GLU A 28 -8.49 -13.31 0.01
C GLU A 28 -7.68 -12.77 1.19
N ILE A 29 -6.68 -11.90 0.93
CA ILE A 29 -5.89 -11.27 2.00
C ILE A 29 -6.77 -10.41 2.91
N LEU A 30 -7.74 -9.69 2.35
CA LEU A 30 -8.66 -8.87 3.16
C LEU A 30 -9.60 -9.72 4.03
N ARG A 31 -9.88 -10.96 3.62
CA ARG A 31 -10.64 -11.92 4.45
C ARG A 31 -9.83 -12.41 5.64
N GLU A 32 -8.51 -12.47 5.49
CA GLU A 32 -7.57 -12.77 6.56
C GLU A 32 -7.23 -11.50 7.37
N ALA A 33 -8.21 -11.00 8.13
CA ALA A 33 -8.13 -9.71 8.82
C ALA A 33 -6.85 -9.51 9.66
N GLN A 34 -6.37 -10.55 10.35
CA GLN A 34 -5.13 -10.47 11.13
C GLN A 34 -3.89 -10.27 10.26
N PHE A 35 -3.84 -10.96 9.10
CA PHE A 35 -2.73 -10.83 8.18
C PHE A 35 -2.76 -9.47 7.48
N ALA A 36 -3.91 -9.05 6.96
CA ALA A 36 -4.08 -7.72 6.37
C ALA A 36 -3.67 -6.62 7.37
N GLN A 37 -4.16 -6.67 8.61
CA GLN A 37 -3.76 -5.72 9.65
C GLN A 37 -2.26 -5.75 9.93
N SER A 38 -1.62 -6.93 9.96
CA SER A 38 -0.17 -7.02 10.13
C SER A 38 0.59 -6.33 8.99
N LEU A 39 0.11 -6.43 7.75
CA LEU A 39 0.70 -5.73 6.61
C LEU A 39 0.52 -4.21 6.71
N LEU A 40 -0.61 -3.73 7.22
CA LEU A 40 -0.81 -2.29 7.45
C LEU A 40 0.17 -1.76 8.52
N LEU A 41 0.37 -2.49 9.61
CA LEU A 41 1.35 -2.12 10.65
C LEU A 41 2.79 -2.13 10.11
N LEU A 42 3.12 -3.11 9.26
CA LEU A 42 4.42 -3.15 8.58
C LEU A 42 4.61 -1.97 7.63
N TYR A 43 3.56 -1.47 6.99
CA TYR A 43 3.64 -0.23 6.20
C TYR A 43 4.05 0.94 7.07
N PHE A 44 3.35 1.19 8.19
CA PHE A 44 3.67 2.32 9.07
C PHE A 44 5.08 2.21 9.65
N SER A 45 5.50 0.99 10.03
CA SER A 45 6.83 0.71 10.57
C SER A 45 7.98 0.94 9.57
N ASN A 46 7.72 0.85 8.25
CA ASN A 46 8.79 0.91 7.23
C ASN A 46 8.68 2.12 6.29
N PHE A 47 7.50 2.73 6.16
CA PHE A 47 7.24 3.84 5.24
C PHE A 47 6.65 5.08 5.94
N GLY A 48 6.30 5.01 7.22
CA GLY A 48 5.79 6.17 7.98
C GLY A 48 6.75 7.35 7.98
N ASP A 49 8.06 7.09 8.01
CA ASP A 49 9.11 8.12 7.95
C ASP A 49 9.47 8.55 6.51
N VAL A 50 9.10 7.75 5.50
CA VAL A 50 9.41 8.03 4.08
C VAL A 50 8.45 9.10 3.54
N HIS A 51 7.18 9.02 3.92
CA HIS A 51 6.17 10.02 3.61
C HIS A 51 5.10 10.06 4.71
N PHE A 52 4.54 11.24 4.95
CA PHE A 52 3.52 11.48 5.97
C PHE A 52 2.09 11.36 5.40
N LEU A 53 1.89 10.47 4.40
CA LEU A 53 0.64 10.36 3.64
C LEU A 53 -0.58 10.01 4.51
N PHE A 54 -0.37 9.20 5.56
CA PHE A 54 -1.41 8.75 6.47
C PHE A 54 -1.01 8.98 7.92
N ASP A 55 -2.01 9.11 8.77
CA ASP A 55 -1.85 9.04 10.22
C ASP A 55 -2.17 7.61 10.67
N GLU A 56 -1.30 6.98 11.43
CA GLU A 56 -1.45 5.56 11.79
C GLU A 56 -2.73 5.29 12.58
N GLU A 57 -2.98 6.05 13.65
CA GLU A 57 -4.14 5.83 14.52
C GLU A 57 -5.45 6.09 13.77
N VAL A 58 -5.52 7.19 13.01
CA VAL A 58 -6.71 7.53 12.22
C VAL A 58 -6.93 6.49 11.12
N PHE A 59 -5.86 6.06 10.44
CA PHE A 59 -5.97 5.08 9.35
C PHE A 59 -6.44 3.73 9.86
N LEU A 60 -5.84 3.20 10.93
CA LEU A 60 -6.23 1.91 11.50
C LEU A 60 -7.66 1.93 12.06
N ARG A 61 -8.09 3.07 12.64
CA ARG A 61 -9.50 3.25 13.02
C ARG A 61 -10.43 3.17 11.82
N ARG A 62 -10.12 3.91 10.74
CA ARG A 62 -10.93 3.87 9.50
C ARG A 62 -10.93 2.50 8.85
N TYR A 63 -9.82 1.76 8.93
CA TYR A 63 -9.74 0.38 8.46
C TYR A 63 -10.68 -0.52 9.25
N ALA A 64 -10.70 -0.42 10.59
CA ALA A 64 -11.63 -1.17 11.45
C ALA A 64 -13.11 -0.86 11.17
N LEU A 65 -13.40 0.35 10.65
CA LEU A 65 -14.74 0.77 10.23
C LEU A 65 -15.05 0.47 8.74
N SER A 66 -14.14 -0.16 8.01
CA SER A 66 -14.26 -0.41 6.57
C SER A 66 -14.44 0.87 5.72
N GLU A 67 -13.84 1.98 6.15
CA GLU A 67 -13.92 3.30 5.49
C GLU A 67 -12.70 3.63 4.63
N VAL A 68 -11.78 2.68 4.47
CA VAL A 68 -10.60 2.82 3.62
C VAL A 68 -10.87 2.14 2.29
N SER A 69 -10.59 2.84 1.20
CA SER A 69 -10.75 2.29 -0.14
C SER A 69 -9.83 1.08 -0.37
N GLU A 70 -10.34 0.05 -1.04
CA GLU A 70 -9.59 -1.17 -1.36
C GLU A 70 -8.31 -0.88 -2.14
N MET A 71 -8.35 0.05 -3.10
CA MET A 71 -7.16 0.43 -3.88
C MET A 71 -6.01 0.95 -2.99
N VAL A 72 -6.34 1.66 -1.90
CA VAL A 72 -5.36 2.16 -0.93
C VAL A 72 -4.84 1.00 -0.10
N LEU A 73 -5.72 0.12 0.39
CA LEU A 73 -5.34 -1.06 1.17
C LEU A 73 -4.40 -1.96 0.37
N PHE A 74 -4.76 -2.32 -0.86
CA PHE A 74 -3.93 -3.18 -1.70
C PHE A 74 -2.58 -2.53 -2.04
N ALA A 75 -2.55 -1.23 -2.36
CA ALA A 75 -1.30 -0.54 -2.63
C ALA A 75 -0.38 -0.46 -1.40
N MET A 76 -0.92 -0.24 -0.19
CA MET A 76 -0.15 -0.28 1.06
C MET A 76 0.37 -1.68 1.36
N MET A 77 -0.48 -2.71 1.22
CA MET A 77 -0.09 -4.10 1.44
C MET A 77 0.97 -4.56 0.44
N ALA A 78 0.90 -4.12 -0.82
CA ALA A 78 1.91 -4.41 -1.84
C ALA A 78 3.30 -3.90 -1.45
N LEU A 79 3.37 -2.74 -0.79
CA LEU A 79 4.62 -2.17 -0.29
C LEU A 79 5.19 -2.96 0.90
N SER A 80 4.33 -3.30 1.86
CA SER A 80 4.76 -3.80 3.17
C SER A 80 4.97 -5.31 3.24
N ILE A 81 4.34 -6.08 2.37
CA ILE A 81 4.39 -7.54 2.35
C ILE A 81 5.81 -8.12 2.26
N ARG A 82 6.75 -7.38 1.67
CA ARG A 82 8.17 -7.77 1.63
C ARG A 82 8.80 -7.94 3.01
N PHE A 83 8.27 -7.25 4.02
CA PHE A 83 8.75 -7.31 5.41
C PHE A 83 8.05 -8.40 6.22
N SER A 84 7.03 -9.04 5.65
CA SER A 84 6.32 -10.12 6.32
C SER A 84 7.17 -11.38 6.40
N VAL A 85 7.12 -12.00 7.57
CA VAL A 85 7.76 -13.30 7.88
C VAL A 85 6.76 -14.47 7.80
N ALA A 86 5.55 -14.22 7.26
CA ALA A 86 4.56 -15.27 7.07
C ALA A 86 5.11 -16.42 6.21
N PRO A 87 4.67 -17.66 6.45
CA PRO A 87 5.05 -18.78 5.59
C PRO A 87 4.36 -18.60 4.22
N PHE A 88 5.12 -18.20 3.21
CA PHE A 88 4.64 -18.14 1.82
C PHE A 88 4.81 -19.51 1.16
N ARG A 89 3.83 -19.94 0.37
CA ARG A 89 3.92 -21.21 -0.38
C ARG A 89 5.00 -21.16 -1.46
N GLU A 90 5.13 -20.03 -2.13
CA GLU A 90 6.08 -19.84 -3.21
C GLU A 90 7.39 -19.27 -2.68
N ALA A 91 8.51 -19.76 -3.21
CA ALA A 91 9.83 -19.21 -2.96
C ALA A 91 10.06 -17.90 -3.73
N LEU A 92 9.15 -16.94 -3.59
CA LEU A 92 9.29 -15.60 -4.14
C LEU A 92 10.27 -14.80 -3.29
N SER A 93 11.21 -14.12 -3.96
CA SER A 93 12.06 -13.13 -3.30
C SER A 93 11.16 -12.08 -2.61
N PRO A 94 11.54 -11.58 -1.42
CA PRO A 94 10.74 -10.57 -0.72
C PRO A 94 10.33 -9.39 -1.60
N ALA A 95 11.20 -9.01 -2.54
CA ALA A 95 10.96 -7.91 -3.46
C ALA A 95 9.79 -8.12 -4.45
N HIS A 96 9.45 -9.37 -4.78
CA HIS A 96 8.38 -9.66 -5.75
C HIS A 96 7.06 -10.07 -5.11
N ARG A 97 7.02 -10.25 -3.78
CA ARG A 97 5.80 -10.71 -3.07
C ARG A 97 4.61 -9.75 -3.22
N GLY A 98 4.87 -8.48 -3.46
CA GLY A 98 3.84 -7.45 -3.61
C GLY A 98 3.27 -7.28 -5.00
N GLU A 99 3.83 -7.94 -6.04
CA GLU A 99 3.49 -7.59 -7.43
C GLU A 99 2.01 -7.85 -7.75
N ILE A 100 1.44 -8.95 -7.26
CA ILE A 100 0.02 -9.28 -7.47
C ILE A 100 -0.90 -8.23 -6.82
N LEU A 101 -0.54 -7.77 -5.61
CA LEU A 101 -1.31 -6.74 -4.90
C LEU A 101 -1.15 -5.37 -5.57
N PHE A 102 0.06 -5.06 -6.06
CA PHE A 102 0.32 -3.86 -6.84
C PHE A 102 -0.52 -3.84 -8.13
N GLU A 103 -0.53 -4.95 -8.87
CA GLU A 103 -1.28 -5.08 -10.12
C GLU A 103 -2.78 -4.95 -9.91
N HIS A 104 -3.29 -5.53 -8.83
CA HIS A 104 -4.69 -5.39 -8.45
C HIS A 104 -5.06 -3.97 -7.99
N ALA A 105 -4.24 -3.35 -7.16
CA ALA A 105 -4.44 -1.94 -6.79
C ALA A 105 -4.41 -1.03 -8.04
N ARG A 106 -3.51 -1.32 -8.99
CA ARG A 106 -3.42 -0.60 -10.26
C ARG A 106 -4.69 -0.75 -11.10
N SER A 107 -5.28 -1.93 -11.19
CA SER A 107 -6.53 -2.12 -11.94
C SER A 107 -7.68 -1.32 -11.31
N LEU A 108 -7.82 -1.33 -9.98
CA LEU A 108 -8.84 -0.55 -9.28
C LEU A 108 -8.68 0.96 -9.53
N VAL A 109 -7.44 1.46 -9.48
CA VAL A 109 -7.16 2.88 -9.77
C VAL A 109 -7.44 3.23 -11.24
N GLN A 110 -7.18 2.30 -12.17
CA GLN A 110 -7.48 2.49 -13.59
C GLN A 110 -8.97 2.59 -13.87
N GLU A 111 -9.83 1.97 -13.07
CA GLU A 111 -11.29 2.11 -13.20
C GLU A 111 -11.79 3.50 -12.78
N GLU A 112 -11.02 4.22 -11.95
CA GLU A 112 -11.35 5.56 -11.46
C GLU A 112 -10.47 6.67 -12.06
N TRP A 113 -9.81 6.41 -13.19
CA TRP A 113 -8.82 7.32 -13.79
C TRP A 113 -9.36 8.73 -14.09
N ASP A 114 -10.67 8.87 -14.37
CA ASP A 114 -11.37 10.11 -14.69
C ASP A 114 -12.23 10.64 -13.52
N ARG A 115 -12.16 10.01 -12.34
CA ARG A 115 -12.90 10.38 -11.13
C ARG A 115 -11.94 10.81 -10.02
N PRO A 116 -11.51 12.08 -10.02
CA PRO A 116 -10.62 12.58 -8.98
C PRO A 116 -11.20 12.38 -7.58
N SER A 117 -10.43 11.70 -6.73
CA SER A 117 -10.73 11.56 -5.31
C SER A 117 -9.44 11.54 -4.49
N ILE A 118 -9.53 11.84 -3.20
CA ILE A 118 -8.37 11.76 -2.29
C ILE A 118 -7.83 10.32 -2.26
N ALA A 119 -8.70 9.32 -2.27
CA ALA A 119 -8.31 7.91 -2.25
C ALA A 119 -7.54 7.50 -3.51
N VAL A 120 -8.01 7.91 -4.69
CA VAL A 120 -7.32 7.65 -5.98
C VAL A 120 -5.94 8.30 -6.00
N ALA A 121 -5.84 9.55 -5.55
CA ALA A 121 -4.56 10.25 -5.46
C ALA A 121 -3.60 9.58 -4.46
N GLN A 122 -4.09 9.17 -3.28
CA GLN A 122 -3.32 8.42 -2.29
C GLN A 122 -2.82 7.08 -2.86
N ALA A 123 -3.66 6.35 -3.58
CA ALA A 123 -3.28 5.10 -4.22
C ALA A 123 -2.20 5.31 -5.28
N TYR A 124 -2.31 6.33 -6.13
CA TYR A 124 -1.25 6.68 -7.08
C TYR A 124 0.09 7.00 -6.39
N VAL A 125 0.09 7.70 -5.25
CA VAL A 125 1.30 7.95 -4.46
C VAL A 125 1.93 6.64 -3.96
N LEU A 126 1.12 5.70 -3.49
CA LEU A 126 1.58 4.39 -3.03
C LEU A 126 2.15 3.55 -4.19
N LEU A 127 1.47 3.53 -5.34
CA LEU A 127 1.95 2.86 -6.56
C LEU A 127 3.26 3.47 -7.07
N ALA A 128 3.39 4.81 -6.99
CA ALA A 128 4.63 5.49 -7.31
C ALA A 128 5.76 5.05 -6.37
N THR A 129 5.50 5.03 -5.06
CA THR A 129 6.44 4.56 -4.04
C THR A 129 6.88 3.12 -4.30
N TYR A 130 5.96 2.25 -4.67
CA TYR A 130 6.27 0.86 -5.02
C TYR A 130 7.26 0.82 -6.20
N LYS A 131 6.97 1.51 -7.30
CA LYS A 131 7.84 1.51 -8.46
C LYS A 131 9.18 2.22 -8.23
N LEU A 132 9.29 3.18 -7.32
CA LEU A 132 10.60 3.73 -6.91
C LEU A 132 11.47 2.68 -6.24
N VAL A 133 10.88 1.85 -5.37
CA VAL A 133 11.61 0.82 -4.61
C VAL A 133 12.04 -0.35 -5.49
N TYR A 134 11.28 -0.67 -6.55
CA TYR A 134 11.48 -1.87 -7.39
C TYR A 134 11.95 -1.57 -8.82
N GLY A 135 12.59 -0.43 -9.06
CA GLY A 135 13.28 -0.15 -10.33
C GLY A 135 12.38 0.32 -11.49
N GLY A 136 11.16 0.73 -11.21
CA GLY A 136 10.18 1.26 -12.16
C GLY A 136 10.12 2.79 -12.21
N ALA A 137 11.25 3.51 -12.16
CA ALA A 137 11.28 4.97 -11.99
C ALA A 137 10.40 5.76 -12.98
N ARG A 138 10.33 5.33 -14.25
CA ARG A 138 9.43 5.95 -15.25
C ARG A 138 7.95 5.77 -14.91
N GLN A 139 7.57 4.59 -14.44
CA GLN A 139 6.19 4.32 -13.99
C GLN A 139 5.89 5.11 -12.73
N ALA A 140 6.84 5.20 -11.79
CA ALA A 140 6.71 6.03 -10.61
C ALA A 140 6.48 7.51 -10.96
N PHE A 141 7.23 8.05 -11.92
CA PHE A 141 7.04 9.41 -12.41
C PHE A 141 5.62 9.62 -12.98
N LEU A 142 5.10 8.67 -13.76
CA LEU A 142 3.74 8.75 -14.29
C LEU A 142 2.68 8.72 -13.17
N TYR A 143 2.77 7.78 -12.23
CA TYR A 143 1.84 7.69 -11.10
C TYR A 143 1.86 8.95 -10.23
N LEU A 144 3.04 9.49 -9.95
CA LEU A 144 3.16 10.73 -9.20
C LEU A 144 2.59 11.93 -9.98
N GLY A 145 2.76 11.97 -11.30
CA GLY A 145 2.13 12.96 -12.17
C GLY A 145 0.60 12.90 -12.12
N PHE A 146 0.01 11.69 -12.12
CA PHE A 146 -1.42 11.51 -11.92
C PHE A 146 -1.86 12.02 -10.55
N ALA A 147 -1.18 11.64 -9.47
CA ALA A 147 -1.48 12.13 -8.13
C ALA A 147 -1.40 13.68 -8.05
N ALA A 148 -0.38 14.29 -8.64
CA ALA A 148 -0.21 15.75 -8.67
C ALA A 148 -1.34 16.45 -9.44
N ASN A 149 -1.80 15.87 -10.55
CA ASN A 149 -2.95 16.40 -11.27
C ASN A 149 -4.24 16.26 -10.45
N MET A 150 -4.46 15.14 -9.77
CA MET A 150 -5.61 14.96 -8.88
C MET A 150 -5.63 15.99 -7.74
N VAL A 151 -4.48 16.25 -7.09
CA VAL A 151 -4.34 17.29 -6.05
C VAL A 151 -4.77 18.67 -6.56
N LYS A 152 -4.37 19.02 -7.79
CA LYS A 152 -4.73 20.30 -8.43
C LYS A 152 -6.22 20.38 -8.75
N VAL A 153 -6.78 19.33 -9.36
CA VAL A 153 -8.20 19.28 -9.75
C VAL A 153 -9.10 19.33 -8.52
N LEU A 154 -8.73 18.63 -7.45
CA LEU A 154 -9.45 18.64 -6.17
C LEU A 154 -9.23 19.92 -5.36
N ARG A 155 -8.32 20.80 -5.79
CA ARG A 155 -7.94 22.04 -5.10
C ARG A 155 -7.56 21.82 -3.63
N LEU A 156 -6.84 20.74 -3.32
CA LEU A 156 -6.53 20.34 -1.93
C LEU A 156 -5.66 21.35 -1.16
N LEU A 157 -5.00 22.28 -1.87
CA LEU A 157 -4.24 23.38 -1.27
C LEU A 157 -5.12 24.60 -0.95
N ASP A 158 -6.32 24.67 -1.50
CA ASP A 158 -7.30 25.71 -1.18
C ASP A 158 -8.14 25.27 0.01
N THR A 159 -7.61 25.54 1.20
CA THR A 159 -8.18 25.08 2.47
C THR A 159 -9.25 26.02 3.02
N SER A 160 -9.63 27.06 2.27
CA SER A 160 -10.48 28.15 2.76
C SER A 160 -11.94 27.73 3.02
N ALA A 161 -12.40 26.67 2.36
CA ALA A 161 -13.79 26.21 2.42
C ALA A 161 -14.01 24.90 3.19
N GLU A 162 -12.94 24.22 3.62
CA GLU A 162 -13.05 22.92 4.28
C GLU A 162 -13.29 23.07 5.79
N ILE A 163 -14.44 22.60 6.25
CA ILE A 163 -14.86 22.72 7.67
C ILE A 163 -14.41 21.50 8.46
N ASP A 164 -14.27 20.33 7.84
CA ASP A 164 -13.86 19.11 8.52
C ASP A 164 -12.34 19.08 8.74
N PRO A 165 -11.86 19.18 9.99
CA PRO A 165 -10.43 19.22 10.30
C PRO A 165 -9.70 17.94 9.88
N VAL A 166 -10.37 16.77 9.90
CA VAL A 166 -9.75 15.49 9.52
C VAL A 166 -9.52 15.45 8.02
N ARG A 167 -10.53 15.82 7.22
CA ARG A 167 -10.39 15.90 5.76
C ARG A 167 -9.40 16.95 5.32
N LEU A 168 -9.36 18.09 6.02
CA LEU A 168 -8.36 19.13 5.80
C LEU A 168 -6.93 18.60 6.02
N GLU A 169 -6.70 17.90 7.13
CA GLU A 169 -5.39 17.32 7.43
C GLU A 169 -5.00 16.22 6.43
N CYS A 170 -5.92 15.34 6.04
CA CYS A 170 -5.68 14.36 4.97
C CYS A 170 -5.27 15.04 3.65
N SER A 171 -5.94 16.15 3.31
CA SER A 171 -5.65 16.94 2.12
C SER A 171 -4.26 17.58 2.17
N ARG A 172 -3.89 18.16 3.32
CA ARG A 172 -2.54 18.74 3.55
C ARG A 172 -1.45 17.68 3.48
N ARG A 173 -1.64 16.51 4.10
CA ARG A 173 -0.70 15.38 4.08
C ARG A 173 -0.50 14.86 2.66
N LEU A 174 -1.58 14.65 1.91
CA LEU A 174 -1.50 14.21 0.52
C LEU A 174 -0.76 15.24 -0.35
N ALA A 175 -1.17 16.51 -0.30
CA ALA A 175 -0.55 17.56 -1.12
C ALA A 175 0.93 17.76 -0.78
N SER A 176 1.27 17.74 0.50
CA SER A 176 2.65 17.90 0.98
C SER A 176 3.49 16.65 0.64
N THR A 177 2.90 15.45 0.66
CA THR A 177 3.59 14.21 0.25
C THR A 177 3.89 14.22 -1.23
N VAL A 178 2.91 14.61 -2.06
CA VAL A 178 3.11 14.76 -3.51
C VAL A 178 4.19 15.79 -3.80
N ALA A 179 4.18 16.95 -3.12
CA ALA A 179 5.22 17.97 -3.29
C ALA A 179 6.61 17.49 -2.85
N LEU A 180 6.71 16.73 -1.76
CA LEU A 180 7.97 16.13 -1.29
C LEU A 180 8.49 15.12 -2.31
N MET A 181 7.64 14.18 -2.72
CA MET A 181 8.01 13.13 -3.67
C MET A 181 8.32 13.69 -5.05
N ASP A 182 7.64 14.74 -5.49
CA ASP A 182 7.92 15.38 -6.78
C ASP A 182 9.32 16.00 -6.77
N ARG A 183 9.68 16.69 -5.68
CA ARG A 183 11.05 17.22 -5.51
C ARG A 183 12.10 16.10 -5.46
N LEU A 184 11.83 15.00 -4.77
CA LEU A 184 12.74 13.85 -4.72
C LEU A 184 12.89 13.21 -6.11
N CYS A 185 11.78 12.85 -6.76
CA CYS A 185 11.77 12.25 -8.11
C CYS A 185 12.46 13.14 -9.15
N LEU A 186 12.17 14.45 -9.15
CA LEU A 186 12.82 15.41 -10.05
C LEU A 186 14.32 15.54 -9.75
N SER A 187 14.74 15.45 -8.48
CA SER A 187 16.17 15.48 -8.12
C SER A 187 16.92 14.24 -8.62
N PHE A 188 16.25 13.07 -8.62
CA PHE A 188 16.84 11.82 -9.11
C PHE A 188 16.76 11.66 -10.64
N TRP A 189 15.82 12.33 -11.31
CA TRP A 189 15.55 12.15 -12.73
C TRP A 189 15.73 13.40 -13.59
N ALA A 190 16.12 14.56 -13.05
CA ALA A 190 16.42 15.76 -13.83
C ALA A 190 17.30 15.39 -15.03
N PRO A 191 16.74 15.37 -16.25
CA PRO A 191 17.51 14.99 -17.40
C PRO A 191 18.55 16.09 -17.63
N LYS A 192 19.83 15.72 -17.72
CA LYS A 192 20.94 16.66 -17.94
C LYS A 192 20.80 17.52 -19.22
N TRP A 193 19.79 17.28 -20.06
CA TRP A 193 19.48 18.07 -21.25
C TRP A 193 18.46 19.21 -21.02
N MET A 194 17.88 19.34 -19.82
CA MET A 194 17.03 20.49 -19.45
C MET A 194 17.80 21.64 -18.78
N VAL A 195 19.11 21.47 -18.57
CA VAL A 195 20.05 22.51 -18.18
C VAL A 195 21.00 22.72 -19.35
N GLY A 196 20.51 23.40 -20.39
CA GLY A 196 21.24 23.77 -21.59
C GLY A 196 20.74 25.11 -22.09
#